data_AF-A0A183HL44-F1
#
_entry.id   AF-A0A183HL44-F1
#
_cell.length_a   1.000
_cell.length_b   1.000
_cell.length_c   1.000
_cell.angle_alpha   90.00
_cell.angle_beta   90.00
_cell.angle_gamma   90.00
#
_symmetry.space_group_name_H-M   'P 1'
#
loop_
_entity.id
_entity.type
_entity.pdbx_description
1 polymer ?
#
loop_
_entity_poly.entity_id
_entity_poly.type
_entity_poly.pdbx_seq_one_letter_code
_entity_poly.pdbx_strand_id
1 'polypeptide(L)'
;MDKFEFAIRHYAGQVWYDCGQFVEKNRLQIKWETIKLLINSQNTSIAQMFRNLTTNNLKSAQHQLSDGVIYVAQRYNQAAKALIDKMNK
;
A
#
# COMPACT_ATOMS: atom_id res chain seq x y z
N MET A 1 -6.02 7.61 -30.25
CA MET A 1 -5.40 7.33 -28.94
C MET A 1 -5.72 5.89 -28.64
N ASP A 2 -4.73 5.00 -28.73
CA ASP A 2 -4.94 3.58 -28.51
C ASP A 2 -5.25 3.33 -27.03
N LYS A 3 -6.34 2.61 -26.76
CA LYS A 3 -6.68 2.15 -25.41
C LYS A 3 -5.72 1.02 -25.04
N PHE A 4 -4.85 1.27 -24.07
CA PHE A 4 -4.01 0.23 -23.49
C PHE A 4 -4.85 -0.56 -22.50
N GLU A 5 -5.31 -1.73 -22.90
CA GLU A 5 -6.13 -2.62 -22.07
C GLU A 5 -5.60 -4.07 -22.16
N PHE A 6 -5.81 -4.86 -21.12
CA PHE A 6 -5.54 -6.30 -21.12
C PHE A 6 -6.68 -7.07 -20.48
N ALA A 7 -6.85 -8.34 -20.87
CA ALA A 7 -7.88 -9.21 -20.31
C ALA A 7 -7.27 -10.32 -19.45
N ILE A 8 -7.94 -10.65 -18.35
CA ILE A 8 -7.67 -11.86 -17.55
C ILE A 8 -8.95 -12.69 -17.47
N ARG A 9 -8.82 -14.02 -17.65
CA ARG A 9 -9.89 -14.98 -17.37
C ARG A 9 -9.82 -15.42 -15.92
N HIS A 10 -10.77 -14.97 -15.11
CA HIS A 10 -10.96 -15.39 -13.72
C HIS A 10 -11.99 -16.54 -13.64
N TYR A 11 -12.19 -17.06 -12.43
CA TYR A 11 -13.20 -18.10 -12.17
C TYR A 11 -14.63 -17.67 -12.59
N ALA A 12 -14.93 -16.35 -12.47
CA ALA A 12 -16.21 -15.76 -12.83
C ALA A 12 -16.29 -15.27 -14.29
N GLY A 13 -15.31 -15.60 -15.13
CA GLY A 13 -15.26 -15.19 -16.53
C GLY A 13 -14.14 -14.19 -16.85
N GLN A 14 -14.19 -13.63 -18.06
CA GLN A 14 -13.16 -12.71 -18.57
C GLN A 14 -13.45 -11.28 -18.15
N VAL A 15 -12.43 -10.60 -17.62
CA VAL A 15 -12.48 -9.19 -17.23
C VAL A 15 -11.42 -8.42 -18.00
N TRP A 16 -11.80 -7.25 -18.52
CA TRP A 16 -10.90 -6.30 -19.18
C TRP A 16 -10.45 -5.22 -18.19
N TYR A 17 -9.15 -4.94 -18.18
CA TYR A 17 -8.50 -3.96 -17.32
C TYR A 17 -7.90 -2.85 -18.17
N ASP A 18 -8.20 -1.61 -17.79
CA ASP A 18 -7.57 -0.41 -18.34
C ASP A 18 -6.19 -0.20 -17.70
N CYS A 19 -5.16 0.00 -18.53
CA CYS A 19 -3.80 0.32 -18.11
C CYS A 19 -3.64 1.79 -17.69
N GLY A 20 -4.66 2.63 -17.87
CA GLY A 20 -4.71 4.02 -17.43
C GLY A 20 -4.34 4.18 -15.96
N GLN A 21 -3.21 4.84 -15.72
CA GLN A 21 -2.62 5.06 -14.40
C GLN A 21 -2.28 3.78 -13.60
N PHE A 22 -2.19 2.62 -14.26
CA PHE A 22 -2.02 1.33 -13.58
C PHE A 22 -0.72 1.29 -12.76
N VAL A 23 0.38 1.81 -13.32
CA VAL A 23 1.70 1.84 -12.66
C VAL A 23 1.72 2.88 -11.54
N GLU A 24 1.13 4.05 -11.77
CA GLU A 24 1.07 5.17 -10.83
C GLU A 24 0.26 4.77 -9.59
N LYS A 25 -0.92 4.17 -9.78
CA LYS A 25 -1.75 3.66 -8.68
C LYS A 25 -1.06 2.56 -7.88
N ASN A 26 -0.19 1.77 -8.53
CA ASN A 26 0.58 0.74 -7.84
C ASN A 26 1.75 1.32 -7.03
N ARG A 27 2.29 2.48 -7.38
CA ARG A 27 3.36 3.15 -6.63
C ARG A 27 2.76 3.88 -5.42
N LEU A 28 2.74 3.26 -4.25
CA LEU A 28 2.34 3.94 -3.01
C LEU A 28 3.47 4.87 -2.57
N GLN A 29 3.25 6.18 -2.75
CA GLN A 29 4.11 7.21 -2.20
C GLN A 29 3.37 7.93 -1.09
N ILE A 30 3.67 7.60 0.17
CA ILE A 30 3.30 8.46 1.30
C ILE A 30 4.58 9.13 1.76
N LYS A 31 4.64 10.46 1.60
CA LYS A 31 5.79 11.24 2.05
C LYS A 31 5.91 11.14 3.57
N TRP A 32 7.11 10.82 4.04
CA TRP A 32 7.39 10.70 5.47
C TRP A 32 7.06 11.98 6.24
N GLU A 33 7.29 13.14 5.64
CA GLU A 33 6.93 14.44 6.24
C GLU A 33 5.42 14.59 6.46
N THR A 34 4.58 14.01 5.60
CA THR A 34 3.13 13.96 5.82
C THR A 34 2.78 13.06 7.00
N ILE A 35 3.47 11.92 7.15
CA ILE A 35 3.26 11.03 8.30
C ILE A 35 3.68 11.73 9.60
N LYS A 36 4.84 12.38 9.63
CA LYS A 36 5.31 13.19 10.77
C LYS A 36 4.30 14.28 11.16
N LEU A 37 3.76 14.99 10.17
CA LEU A 37 2.74 16.02 10.41
C LEU A 37 1.51 15.42 11.11
N LEU A 38 1.02 14.27 10.63
CA LEU A 38 -0.16 13.60 11.18
C LEU A 38 0.08 13.09 12.61
N ILE A 39 1.28 12.58 12.90
CA ILE A 39 1.68 12.15 14.26
C ILE A 39 1.70 13.34 15.23
N ASN A 40 2.16 14.50 14.77
CA ASN A 40 2.27 15.73 15.58
C ASN A 40 1.01 16.60 15.55
N SER A 41 -0.11 16.07 15.04
CA SER A 41 -1.39 16.77 15.02
C SER A 41 -1.81 17.22 16.42
N GLN A 42 -2.30 18.46 16.55
CA GLN A 42 -2.89 18.96 17.80
C GLN A 42 -4.21 18.25 18.15
N ASN A 43 -4.91 17.71 17.14
CA ASN A 43 -6.03 16.80 17.38
C ASN A 43 -5.48 15.45 17.85
N THR A 44 -5.77 15.12 19.11
CA THR A 44 -5.27 13.92 19.80
C THR A 44 -5.72 12.62 19.15
N SER A 45 -6.95 12.57 18.63
CA SER A 45 -7.49 11.41 17.91
C SER A 45 -6.72 11.16 16.62
N ILE A 46 -6.46 12.22 15.84
CA ILE A 46 -5.65 12.14 14.62
C ILE A 46 -4.23 11.68 14.98
N ALA A 47 -3.58 12.33 15.95
CA ALA A 47 -2.23 11.93 16.37
C ALA A 47 -2.17 10.45 16.77
N GLN A 48 -3.17 9.97 17.52
CA GLN A 48 -3.23 8.58 17.97
C GLN A 48 -3.35 7.57 16.82
N MET A 49 -4.10 7.87 15.76
CA MET A 49 -4.24 6.98 14.59
C MET A 49 -2.88 6.70 13.92
N PHE A 50 -1.95 7.65 13.96
CA PHE A 50 -0.66 7.55 13.27
C PHE A 50 0.52 7.22 14.20
N ARG A 51 0.34 7.22 15.53
CA ARG A 51 1.38 6.86 16.52
C ARG A 51 1.93 5.45 16.33
N ASN A 52 1.12 4.48 15.91
CA ASN A 52 1.59 3.09 15.70
C ASN A 52 2.49 2.94 14.46
N LEU A 53 2.55 3.95 13.60
CA LEU A 53 3.47 3.97 12.46
C LEU A 53 4.91 4.29 12.87
N THR A 54 5.15 4.80 14.08
CA THR A 54 6.51 5.03 14.62
C THR A 54 7.01 3.89 15.49
N THR A 55 6.13 3.27 16.29
CA THR A 55 6.53 2.27 17.30
C THR A 55 7.01 0.95 16.72
N ASN A 56 6.49 0.53 15.56
CA ASN A 56 6.83 -0.77 14.97
C ASN A 56 8.04 -0.74 14.02
N ASN A 57 8.61 0.42 13.68
CA ASN A 57 9.62 0.50 12.60
C ASN A 57 10.66 1.62 12.73
N LEU A 58 11.08 2.05 13.93
CA LEU A 58 12.07 3.13 13.98
C LEU A 58 13.46 2.76 13.39
N LYS A 59 13.81 1.46 13.28
CA LYS A 59 15.07 1.01 12.67
C LYS A 59 14.94 0.56 11.20
N SER A 60 13.74 0.17 10.77
CA SER A 60 13.45 -0.36 9.44
C SER A 60 12.71 0.65 8.54
N ALA A 61 11.83 1.51 9.07
CA ALA A 61 11.10 2.50 8.27
C ALA A 61 11.93 3.72 7.91
N GLN A 62 12.94 4.10 8.71
CA GLN A 62 13.84 5.20 8.33
C GLN A 62 14.70 4.84 7.11
N HIS A 63 15.09 3.57 6.95
CA HIS A 63 15.84 3.10 5.76
C HIS A 63 14.91 2.66 4.60
N GLN A 64 13.73 2.11 4.88
CA GLN A 64 12.78 1.71 3.83
C GLN A 64 11.99 2.89 3.25
N LEU A 65 11.82 4.01 3.95
CA LEU A 65 11.10 5.19 3.43
C LEU A 65 12.04 6.29 2.91
N SER A 66 13.34 6.22 3.20
CA SER A 66 14.33 7.12 2.60
C SER A 66 14.71 6.73 1.17
N ASP A 67 14.47 5.47 0.77
CA ASP A 67 14.83 4.95 -0.56
C ASP A 67 13.74 4.08 -1.24
N GLY A 68 12.70 3.64 -0.51
CA GLY A 68 11.82 2.54 -0.94
C GLY A 68 10.43 2.98 -1.43
N VAL A 69 10.21 2.84 -2.73
CA VAL A 69 8.86 2.80 -3.31
C VAL A 69 8.12 1.58 -2.73
N ILE A 70 7.02 1.82 -2.01
CA ILE A 70 6.13 0.75 -1.57
C ILE A 70 5.15 0.45 -2.70
N TYR A 71 5.04 -0.81 -3.11
CA TYR A 71 4.04 -1.19 -4.11
C TYR A 71 2.75 -1.68 -3.46
N VAL A 72 1.61 -1.18 -3.93
CA VAL A 72 0.28 -1.56 -3.43
C VAL A 72 0.06 -3.06 -3.62
N ALA A 73 0.36 -3.58 -4.81
CA ALA A 73 0.20 -5.00 -5.12
C ALA A 73 1.04 -5.90 -4.19
N GLN A 74 2.27 -5.48 -3.85
CA GLN A 74 3.13 -6.24 -2.94
C GLN A 74 2.50 -6.34 -1.54
N ARG A 75 2.03 -5.23 -0.96
CA ARG A 75 1.37 -5.23 0.36
C ARG A 75 0.08 -6.05 0.34
N TYR A 76 -0.71 -5.92 -0.71
CA TYR A 76 -1.93 -6.70 -0.88
C TYR A 76 -1.63 -8.20 -0.90
N ASN A 77 -0.67 -8.64 -1.73
CA ASN A 77 -0.30 -10.05 -1.85
C ASN A 77 0.25 -10.61 -0.54
N GLN A 78 1.07 -9.85 0.19
CA GLN A 78 1.59 -10.26 1.51
C GLN A 78 0.45 -10.43 2.53
N ALA A 79 -0.48 -9.48 2.59
CA ALA A 79 -1.62 -9.54 3.51
C ALA A 79 -2.58 -10.69 3.16
N ALA A 80 -2.90 -10.87 1.88
CA ALA A 80 -3.74 -11.97 1.41
C ALA A 80 -3.10 -13.33 1.71
N LYS A 81 -1.80 -13.48 1.46
CA LYS A 81 -1.06 -14.70 1.82
C LYS A 81 -1.12 -14.98 3.32
N ALA A 82 -0.86 -13.99 4.15
CA ALA A 82 -0.90 -14.15 5.61
C ALA A 82 -2.29 -14.55 6.12
N LEU A 83 -3.37 -14.08 5.46
CA LEU A 83 -4.74 -14.49 5.78
C LEU A 83 -5.01 -15.95 5.38
N ILE A 84 -4.66 -16.32 4.15
CA ILE A 84 -4.85 -17.69 3.65
C ILE A 84 -4.06 -18.70 4.50
N ASP A 85 -2.81 -18.37 4.85
CA ASP A 85 -1.96 -19.23 5.69
C ASP A 85 -2.55 -19.43 7.09
N LYS A 86 -3.34 -18.47 7.61
CA LYS A 86 -4.07 -18.61 8.87
C LYS A 86 -5.36 -19.41 8.74
N MET A 87 -6.05 -19.34 7.61
CA MET A 87 -7.27 -20.10 7.37
C MET A 87 -7.00 -21.60 7.16
N ASN A 88 -5.81 -21.95 6.68
CA ASN A 88 -5.40 -23.32 6.44
C ASN A 88 -4.81 -24.02 7.69
N LYS A 89 -4.77 -23.34 8.84
CA LYS A 89 -4.35 -23.88 10.14
C LYS A 89 -5.56 -24.04 11.05
#